data_AF-A0A9D3V7N8-F1
#
_entry.id   AF-A0A9D3V7N8-F1
#
_cell.length_a   1.000
_cell.length_b   1.000
_cell.length_c   1.000
_cell.angle_alpha   90.00
_cell.angle_beta   90.00
_cell.angle_gamma   90.00
#
_symmetry.space_group_name_H-M   'P 1'
#
loop_
_entity.id
_entity.type
_entity.pdbx_description
1 polymer ?
#
loop_
_entity_poly.entity_id
_entity_poly.type
_entity_poly.pdbx_seq_one_letter_code
_entity_poly.pdbx_strand_id
1 'polypeptide(L)'
;MLCEQPIFCAAPVPPKEFQHSETAQATLTCGYSICWNKSGLHEVVLGTTGRKQGTSSKGAVYPSTESLLCKKRLLETFVSLRHECKIRCSSNEVSYRELKDRAEEYSSASKLFKGRPPFRNWLLKPVKLENFSIIRNEGNYPSGNSCDFQG
;
A
#
# COMPACT_ATOMS: atom_id res chain seq x y z
N MET A 1 5.60 9.73 -30.98
CA MET A 1 5.10 9.00 -29.80
C MET A 1 6.33 8.49 -29.06
N LEU A 2 6.80 9.24 -28.05
CA LEU A 2 8.01 8.86 -27.29
C LEU A 2 7.61 7.80 -26.26
N CYS A 3 8.10 6.59 -26.46
CA CYS A 3 7.97 5.52 -25.47
C CYS A 3 9.10 5.74 -24.46
N GLU A 4 8.84 6.54 -23.41
CA GLU A 4 9.77 6.72 -22.31
C GLU A 4 10.06 5.34 -21.70
N GLN A 5 11.33 4.92 -21.73
CA GLN A 5 11.75 3.64 -21.17
C GLN A 5 11.44 3.61 -19.67
N PRO A 6 10.95 2.47 -19.12
CA PRO A 6 10.65 2.37 -17.70
C PRO A 6 11.95 2.51 -16.90
N ILE A 7 11.95 3.45 -15.95
CA ILE A 7 13.06 3.60 -15.00
C ILE A 7 12.98 2.43 -14.02
N PHE A 8 13.98 1.56 -14.07
CA PHE A 8 14.11 0.46 -13.12
C PHE A 8 14.84 0.96 -11.87
N CYS A 9 14.12 1.08 -10.76
CA CYS A 9 14.72 1.34 -9.46
C CYS A 9 14.96 0.01 -8.75
N ALA A 10 16.24 -0.32 -8.49
CA ALA A 10 16.56 -1.45 -7.62
C ALA A 10 16.05 -1.16 -6.19
N ALA A 11 15.42 -2.16 -5.57
CA ALA A 11 15.04 -2.06 -4.17
C ALA A 11 16.32 -1.92 -3.31
N PRO A 12 16.29 -1.11 -2.23
CA PRO A 12 17.43 -1.00 -1.34
C PRO A 12 17.71 -2.35 -0.67
N VAL A 13 19.00 -2.63 -0.40
CA VAL A 13 19.40 -3.79 0.39
C VAL A 13 18.72 -3.71 1.77
N PRO A 14 18.14 -4.81 2.29
CA PRO A 14 17.55 -4.80 3.62
C PRO A 14 18.58 -4.40 4.69
N PRO A 15 18.17 -3.69 5.75
CA PRO A 15 18.99 -3.50 6.95
C PRO A 15 19.60 -4.82 7.45
N LYS A 16 20.83 -4.78 7.99
CA LYS A 16 21.61 -5.99 8.35
C LYS A 16 20.85 -6.91 9.31
N GLU A 17 20.10 -6.32 10.23
CA GLU A 17 19.23 -6.99 11.20
C GLU A 17 18.07 -7.78 10.58
N PHE A 18 17.69 -7.47 9.33
CA PHE A 18 16.64 -8.15 8.59
C PHE A 18 17.18 -9.04 7.46
N GLN A 19 18.50 -9.07 7.27
CA GLN A 19 19.13 -9.98 6.31
C GLN A 19 19.10 -11.41 6.86
N HIS A 20 18.91 -12.39 5.97
CA HIS A 20 18.97 -13.79 6.36
C HIS A 20 20.35 -14.10 6.95
N SER A 21 20.37 -14.75 8.11
CA SER A 21 21.60 -15.31 8.66
C SER A 21 22.13 -16.41 7.74
N GLU A 22 23.44 -16.48 7.53
CA GLU A 22 24.10 -17.54 6.75
C GLU A 22 23.78 -18.95 7.28
N THR A 23 23.42 -19.06 8.56
CA THR A 23 23.01 -20.32 9.21
C THR A 23 21.55 -20.72 8.99
N ALA A 24 20.73 -19.86 8.37
CA ALA A 24 19.30 -20.10 8.15
C ALA A 24 18.98 -21.02 6.95
N GLN A 25 20.01 -21.64 6.36
CA GLN A 25 19.94 -22.40 5.11
C GLN A 25 19.01 -23.64 5.16
N ALA A 26 18.54 -24.04 6.35
CA ALA A 26 17.66 -25.19 6.56
C ALA A 26 16.30 -24.87 7.22
N THR A 27 15.95 -23.59 7.45
CA THR A 27 14.79 -23.23 8.28
C THR A 27 13.51 -23.12 7.45
N LEU A 28 12.44 -23.79 7.91
CA LEU A 28 11.05 -23.60 7.50
C LEU A 28 10.73 -22.10 7.32
N THR A 29 10.07 -21.74 6.22
CA THR A 29 9.63 -20.37 5.94
C THR A 29 8.93 -19.79 7.18
N CYS A 30 9.42 -18.68 7.70
CA CYS A 30 8.83 -18.06 8.88
C CYS A 30 7.43 -17.51 8.54
N GLY A 31 6.50 -17.61 9.49
CA GLY A 31 5.11 -17.14 9.32
C GLY A 31 4.95 -15.62 9.34
N TYR A 32 6.02 -14.86 9.07
CA TYR A 32 6.10 -13.41 9.21
C TYR A 32 6.69 -12.78 7.95
N SER A 33 6.28 -11.56 7.66
CA SER A 33 6.82 -10.69 6.63
C SER A 33 7.29 -9.40 7.27
N ILE A 34 8.52 -8.98 6.98
CA ILE A 34 9.10 -7.73 7.48
C ILE A 34 9.08 -6.71 6.34
N CYS A 35 8.56 -5.52 6.61
CA CYS A 35 8.53 -4.41 5.66
C CYS A 35 9.24 -3.21 6.28
N TRP A 36 10.07 -2.51 5.50
CA TRP A 36 10.80 -1.32 5.95
C TRP A 36 10.74 -0.19 4.92
N ASN A 37 11.06 1.03 5.34
CA ASN A 37 11.16 2.19 4.45
C ASN A 37 12.48 2.95 4.64
N LYS A 38 12.70 3.97 3.80
CA LYS A 38 13.93 4.79 3.80
C LYS A 38 14.16 5.61 5.08
N SER A 39 13.12 5.79 5.91
CA SER A 39 13.21 6.51 7.19
C SER A 39 13.59 5.61 8.36
N GLY A 40 13.89 4.33 8.11
CA GLY A 40 14.23 3.35 9.15
C GLY A 40 13.03 2.79 9.90
N LEU A 41 11.79 3.16 9.54
CA LEU A 41 10.59 2.56 10.10
C LEU A 41 10.38 1.17 9.51
N HIS A 42 10.05 0.20 10.36
CA HIS A 42 9.71 -1.15 9.95
C HIS A 42 8.43 -1.64 10.64
N GLU A 43 7.78 -2.62 10.01
CA GLU A 43 6.66 -3.37 10.59
C GLU A 43 6.82 -4.87 10.33
N VAL A 44 6.39 -5.68 11.30
CA VAL A 44 6.34 -7.14 11.17
C VAL A 44 4.88 -7.55 11.01
N VAL A 45 4.57 -8.27 9.94
CA VAL A 45 3.22 -8.71 9.56
C VAL A 45 3.15 -10.22 9.61
N LEU A 46 2.12 -10.78 10.25
CA LEU A 46 1.83 -12.20 10.24
C LEU A 46 1.33 -12.62 8.85
N GLY A 47 2.01 -13.59 8.22
CA GLY A 47 1.67 -14.06 6.87
C GLY A 47 0.30 -14.71 6.77
N THR A 48 -0.21 -15.28 7.86
CA THR A 48 -1.52 -15.94 7.92
C THR A 48 -2.69 -14.96 8.00
N THR A 49 -2.51 -13.81 8.65
CA THR A 49 -3.58 -12.82 8.88
C THR A 49 -3.42 -11.55 8.06
N GLY A 50 -2.23 -11.26 7.56
CA GLY A 50 -1.88 -9.99 6.92
C GLY A 50 -1.91 -8.79 7.87
N ARG A 51 -1.85 -9.03 9.19
CA ARG A 51 -1.88 -8.00 10.24
C ARG A 51 -0.57 -7.92 11.00
N LYS A 52 -0.31 -6.77 11.64
CA LYS A 52 0.89 -6.57 12.46
C LYS A 52 1.01 -7.62 13.59
N GLN A 53 2.24 -8.01 13.89
CA GLN A 53 2.57 -8.89 15.02
C GLN A 53 2.10 -8.28 16.35
N GLY A 54 1.78 -9.12 17.33
CA GLY A 54 1.21 -8.70 18.62
C GLY A 54 -0.32 -8.66 18.63
N THR A 55 -0.96 -9.13 17.57
CA THR A 55 -2.42 -9.30 17.50
C THR A 55 -2.87 -10.53 18.28
N SER A 56 -3.56 -10.34 19.41
CA SER A 56 -4.44 -11.37 19.98
C SER A 56 -5.52 -11.73 18.96
N SER A 57 -6.18 -12.90 19.09
CA SER A 57 -7.32 -13.31 18.25
C SER A 57 -8.45 -12.27 18.20
N LYS A 58 -8.57 -11.40 19.23
CA LYS A 58 -9.50 -10.26 19.26
C LYS A 58 -8.93 -8.96 18.67
N GLY A 59 -7.61 -8.84 18.51
CA GLY A 59 -6.91 -7.65 18.03
C GLY A 59 -6.79 -7.52 16.50
N ALA A 60 -7.07 -8.60 15.76
CA ALA A 60 -6.97 -8.62 14.29
C ALA A 60 -7.92 -7.64 13.56
N VAL A 61 -8.90 -7.09 14.29
CA VAL A 61 -9.90 -6.13 13.77
C VAL A 61 -9.57 -4.68 14.14
N TYR A 62 -8.55 -4.44 14.98
CA TYR A 62 -8.24 -3.09 15.46
C TYR A 62 -7.50 -2.26 14.39
N PRO A 63 -7.82 -0.96 14.21
CA PRO A 63 -7.11 -0.10 13.23
C PRO A 63 -5.60 0.01 13.47
N SER A 64 -5.13 -0.15 14.71
CA SER A 64 -3.70 -0.12 15.07
C SER A 64 -2.93 -1.32 14.53
N THR A 65 -3.62 -2.40 14.16
CA THR A 65 -3.01 -3.66 13.70
C THR A 65 -3.01 -3.78 12.18
N GLU A 66 -3.56 -2.78 11.47
CA GLU A 66 -3.41 -2.61 10.03
C GLU A 66 -1.94 -2.37 9.66
N SER A 67 -1.47 -3.12 8.65
CA SER A 67 -0.21 -2.84 7.97
C SER A 67 -0.28 -1.50 7.23
N LEU A 68 0.82 -0.76 7.21
CA LEU A 68 0.96 0.47 6.43
C LEU A 68 0.81 0.21 4.92
N LEU A 69 1.03 -1.03 4.47
CA LEU A 69 0.90 -1.47 3.08
C LEU A 69 -0.48 -2.04 2.75
N CYS A 70 -1.42 -2.10 3.70
CA CYS A 70 -2.75 -2.60 3.39
C CYS A 70 -3.52 -1.63 2.47
N LYS A 71 -4.48 -2.16 1.70
CA LYS A 71 -5.23 -1.37 0.70
C LYS A 71 -5.85 -0.08 1.26
N LYS A 72 -6.33 -0.12 2.51
CA LYS A 72 -6.93 1.03 3.18
C LYS A 72 -5.91 2.14 3.45
N ARG A 73 -4.75 1.82 4.03
CA ARG A 73 -3.68 2.80 4.30
C ARG A 73 -3.10 3.38 3.02
N LEU A 74 -2.92 2.55 1.99
CA LEU A 74 -2.50 3.04 0.66
C LEU A 74 -3.54 3.97 0.04
N LEU A 75 -4.83 3.69 0.22
CA LEU A 75 -5.90 4.59 -0.24
C LEU A 75 -5.88 5.91 0.53
N GLU A 76 -5.69 5.89 1.85
CA GLU A 76 -5.54 7.11 2.67
C GLU A 76 -4.38 7.97 2.15
N THR A 77 -3.21 7.38 1.92
CA THR A 77 -2.06 8.09 1.35
C THR A 77 -2.36 8.64 -0.04
N PHE A 78 -2.94 7.83 -0.92
CA PHE A 78 -3.30 8.25 -2.28
C PHE A 78 -4.27 9.43 -2.29
N VAL A 79 -5.29 9.38 -1.43
CA VAL A 79 -6.27 10.46 -1.30
C VAL A 79 -5.63 11.73 -0.72
N SER A 80 -4.67 11.63 0.21
CA SER A 80 -3.92 12.79 0.71
C SER A 80 -3.11 13.48 -0.40
N LEU A 81 -2.46 12.71 -1.28
CA LEU A 81 -1.67 13.24 -2.41
C LEU A 81 -2.53 13.81 -3.56
N ARG A 82 -3.83 13.52 -3.55
CA ARG A 82 -4.74 13.87 -4.65
C ARG A 82 -4.78 15.36 -4.99
N HIS A 83 -4.67 16.22 -3.98
CA HIS A 83 -4.61 17.67 -4.14
C HIS A 83 -3.35 18.11 -4.87
N GLU A 84 -2.21 17.49 -4.56
CA GLU A 84 -0.92 17.75 -5.21
C GLU A 84 -0.95 17.30 -6.68
N CYS A 85 -1.62 16.18 -6.98
CA CYS A 85 -1.71 15.61 -8.32
C CYS A 85 -2.83 16.20 -9.21
N LYS A 86 -3.57 17.23 -8.75
CA LYS A 86 -4.69 17.87 -9.48
C LYS A 86 -5.75 16.87 -10.00
N ILE A 87 -5.93 15.74 -9.32
CA ILE A 87 -6.88 14.71 -9.76
C ILE A 87 -8.31 15.23 -9.52
N ARG A 88 -8.99 15.61 -10.61
CA ARG A 88 -10.39 16.03 -10.61
C ARG A 88 -11.27 14.87 -10.17
N CYS A 89 -11.84 14.98 -8.98
CA CYS A 89 -12.98 14.16 -8.58
C CYS A 89 -13.89 15.00 -7.69
N SER A 90 -15.16 15.03 -8.07
CA SER A 90 -16.18 15.89 -7.50
C SER A 90 -16.71 15.42 -6.15
N SER A 91 -16.35 14.22 -5.69
CA SER A 91 -16.88 13.64 -4.46
C SER A 91 -15.85 13.61 -3.33
N ASN A 92 -16.32 13.96 -2.13
CA ASN A 92 -15.62 13.79 -0.85
C ASN A 92 -15.53 12.31 -0.44
N GLU A 93 -16.38 11.46 -1.01
CA GLU A 93 -16.39 10.03 -0.80
C GLU A 93 -16.29 9.31 -2.14
N VAL A 94 -15.17 8.61 -2.36
CA VAL A 94 -14.95 7.79 -3.56
C VAL A 94 -14.45 6.44 -3.08
N SER A 95 -15.04 5.37 -3.62
CA SER A 95 -14.60 4.03 -3.27
C SER A 95 -13.22 3.73 -3.86
N TYR A 96 -12.50 2.82 -3.19
CA TYR A 96 -11.23 2.28 -3.68
C TYR A 96 -11.35 1.75 -5.12
N ARG A 97 -12.49 1.12 -5.41
CA ARG A 97 -12.76 0.53 -6.71
C ARG A 97 -12.92 1.58 -7.80
N GLU A 98 -13.74 2.61 -7.57
CA GLU A 98 -13.95 3.69 -8.53
C GLU A 98 -12.65 4.43 -8.86
N LEU A 99 -11.76 4.62 -7.87
CA LEU A 99 -10.46 5.22 -8.12
C LEU A 99 -9.58 4.35 -9.03
N LYS A 100 -9.63 3.01 -8.86
CA LYS A 100 -8.92 2.08 -9.75
C LYS A 100 -9.52 2.04 -11.15
N ASP A 101 -10.85 2.09 -11.26
CA ASP A 101 -11.52 2.02 -12.57
C ASP A 101 -11.22 3.25 -13.43
N ARG A 102 -10.91 4.40 -12.83
CA ARG A 102 -10.44 5.62 -13.54
C ARG A 102 -9.05 5.47 -14.17
N ALA A 103 -8.25 4.48 -13.76
CA ALA A 103 -6.97 4.18 -14.39
C ALA A 103 -7.20 3.34 -15.66
N GLU A 104 -7.88 3.92 -16.65
CA GLU A 104 -8.39 3.23 -17.84
C GLU A 104 -7.28 2.57 -18.67
N GLU A 105 -6.16 3.26 -18.88
CA GLU A 105 -5.01 2.74 -19.62
C GLU A 105 -4.41 1.52 -18.92
N TYR A 106 -4.20 1.60 -17.60
CA TYR A 106 -3.70 0.49 -16.80
C TYR A 106 -4.69 -0.69 -16.81
N SER A 107 -5.99 -0.41 -16.64
CA SER A 107 -7.04 -1.43 -16.65
C SER A 107 -7.09 -2.16 -17.98
N SER A 108 -7.00 -1.43 -19.10
CA SER A 108 -6.97 -1.98 -20.45
C SER A 108 -5.72 -2.81 -20.70
N ALA A 109 -4.54 -2.30 -20.34
CA ALA A 109 -3.28 -3.04 -20.45
C ALA A 109 -3.30 -4.32 -19.59
N SER A 110 -3.83 -4.25 -18.35
CA SER A 110 -3.94 -5.39 -17.45
C SER A 110 -4.90 -6.45 -17.98
N LYS A 111 -6.04 -6.05 -18.55
CA LYS A 111 -7.00 -6.95 -19.21
C LYS A 111 -6.37 -7.64 -20.41
N LEU A 112 -5.64 -6.91 -21.25
CA LEU A 112 -4.95 -7.47 -22.42
C LEU A 112 -3.89 -8.48 -21.99
N PHE A 113 -3.06 -8.13 -20.99
CA PHE A 113 -2.02 -9.01 -20.46
C PHE A 113 -2.62 -10.31 -19.89
N LYS A 114 -3.64 -10.19 -19.03
CA LYS A 114 -4.31 -11.34 -18.40
C LYS A 114 -5.17 -12.15 -19.37
N GLY A 115 -5.54 -11.59 -20.52
CA GLY A 115 -6.29 -12.29 -21.56
C GLY A 115 -5.42 -13.16 -22.49
N ARG A 116 -4.09 -12.99 -22.46
CA ARG A 116 -3.16 -13.71 -23.33
C ARG A 116 -2.58 -14.95 -22.65
N PRO A 117 -2.29 -16.04 -23.39
CA PRO A 117 -1.51 -17.16 -22.85
C PRO A 117 -0.12 -16.70 -22.36
N PRO A 118 0.43 -17.28 -21.29
CA PRO A 118 -0.14 -18.33 -20.44
C PRO A 118 -1.10 -17.80 -19.35
N PHE A 119 -1.38 -16.50 -19.31
CA PHE A 119 -2.07 -15.82 -18.21
C PHE A 119 -3.61 -15.84 -18.29
N ARG A 120 -4.20 -16.42 -19.34
CA ARG A 120 -5.65 -16.43 -19.63
C ARG A 120 -6.56 -16.89 -18.47
N ASN A 121 -6.01 -17.61 -17.48
CA ASN A 121 -6.73 -18.10 -16.30
C ASN A 121 -6.34 -17.33 -15.02
N TRP A 122 -6.00 -16.05 -15.13
CA TRP A 122 -5.60 -15.23 -13.99
C TRP A 122 -6.74 -15.13 -12.95
N LEU A 123 -6.56 -15.72 -11.78
CA LEU A 123 -7.56 -15.71 -10.72
C LEU A 123 -7.74 -14.30 -10.16
N LEU A 124 -8.97 -13.79 -10.25
CA LEU A 124 -9.34 -12.49 -9.69
C LEU A 124 -9.93 -12.66 -8.29
N LYS A 125 -9.58 -11.74 -7.39
CA LYS A 125 -10.21 -11.67 -6.07
C LYS A 125 -11.66 -11.18 -6.22
N PRO A 126 -12.57 -11.59 -5.32
CA PRO A 126 -13.94 -11.08 -5.32
C PRO A 126 -14.01 -9.55 -5.24
N VAL A 127 -14.90 -8.95 -6.03
CA VAL A 127 -15.05 -7.48 -6.15
C VAL A 127 -15.37 -6.82 -4.81
N LYS A 128 -16.12 -7.51 -3.93
CA LYS A 128 -16.46 -7.03 -2.58
C LYS A 128 -15.25 -6.65 -1.70
N LEU A 129 -14.05 -7.19 -2.00
CA LEU A 129 -12.81 -6.85 -1.29
C LEU A 129 -12.20 -5.51 -1.73
N GLU A 130 -12.81 -4.84 -2.70
CA GLU A 130 -12.45 -3.52 -3.21
C GLU A 130 -13.56 -2.47 -3.04
N ASN A 131 -14.76 -2.90 -2.62
CA ASN A 131 -15.90 -2.02 -2.40
C ASN A 131 -15.86 -1.43 -0.98
N PHE A 132 -14.89 -0.56 -0.73
CA PHE A 132 -14.82 0.23 0.50
C PHE A 132 -14.40 1.66 0.19
N SER A 133 -14.83 2.59 1.03
CA SER A 133 -14.50 4.02 0.95
C SER A 133 -13.75 4.44 2.21
N ILE A 134 -13.05 5.57 2.14
CA ILE A 134 -12.55 6.28 3.31
C ILE A 134 -13.27 7.63 3.40
N ILE A 135 -13.75 7.96 4.60
CA ILE A 135 -14.38 9.25 4.86
C ILE A 135 -13.26 10.23 5.21
N ARG A 136 -13.17 11.34 4.46
CA ARG A 136 -12.37 12.48 4.91
C ARG A 136 -13.13 13.19 6.01
N ASN A 137 -12.63 13.14 7.23
CA ASN A 137 -12.98 14.14 8.22
C ASN A 137 -12.25 15.43 7.81
N GLU A 138 -12.98 16.41 7.30
CA GLU A 138 -12.48 17.78 7.14
C GLU A 138 -12.33 18.41 8.54
N GLY A 139 -11.31 17.97 9.29
CA GLY A 139 -10.93 18.54 10.58
C GLY A 139 -9.71 19.43 10.40
N ASN A 140 -9.91 20.75 10.54
CA ASN A 140 -8.93 21.83 10.72
C ASN A 140 -7.46 21.42 10.63
N TYR A 141 -6.83 21.66 9.48
CA TYR A 141 -5.39 21.88 9.48
C TYR A 141 -5.12 23.12 10.34
N PRO A 142 -4.34 23.04 11.44
CA PRO A 142 -3.85 24.25 12.07
C PRO A 142 -2.99 24.98 11.02
N SER A 143 -3.31 26.25 10.78
CA SER A 143 -2.43 27.13 10.02
C SER A 143 -1.03 27.02 10.62
N GLY A 144 -0.02 26.82 9.78
CA GLY A 144 1.36 26.73 10.21
C GLY A 144 1.70 27.92 11.10
N ASN A 145 1.89 27.65 12.39
CA ASN A 145 2.55 28.60 13.25
C ASN A 145 4.04 28.52 12.90
N SER A 146 4.55 29.65 12.41
CA SER A 146 5.96 30.00 12.39
C SER A 146 6.60 29.53 13.71
N CYS A 147 7.51 28.57 13.63
CA CYS A 147 8.45 28.33 14.69
C CYS A 147 9.52 29.42 14.60
N ASP A 148 9.28 30.53 15.31
CA ASP A 148 10.30 31.52 15.62
C ASP A 148 11.37 30.83 16.47
N PHE A 149 12.56 30.67 15.89
CA PHE A 149 13.78 30.38 16.65
C PHE A 149 14.17 31.65 17.39
N GLN A 150 13.98 31.68 18.71
CA GLN A 150 14.70 32.58 19.59
C GLN A 150 15.96 31.87 20.09
N GLY A 151 17.11 32.38 19.65
CA GLY A 151 18.42 32.23 20.27
C GLY A 151 19.04 33.62 20.40
#